data_AF-A0A085W2L4-F1
#
_entry.id   AF-A0A085W2L4-F1
#
_cell.length_a   1.000
_cell.length_b   1.000
_cell.length_c   1.000
_cell.angle_alpha   90.00
_cell.angle_beta   90.00
_cell.angle_gamma   90.00
#
_symmetry.space_group_name_H-M   'P 1'
#
loop_
_entity.id
_entity.type
_entity.pdbx_description
1 polymer ?
#
loop_
_entity_poly.entity_id
_entity_poly.type
_entity_poly.pdbx_seq_one_letter_code
_entity_poly.pdbx_strand_id
1 'polypeptide(L)'
;MRTVVLSDLHLGNGQGYDIFAGAHALPAFLDTLTREPTRVVLNGDSVDFLMNEDPLELQVERAVAQARALVASAPTAAVLEALGRVLAAGGEVVLRLGNHDVELALGEVQAVLREALGQPPEVAQRLRFQRGDAPWVLEVGGARVLLAHGEQHDTWNKVDYEHLPGPGAPEGTDAAGYRYSAGSLLVKRLLNPLKRQYGMRFADLLMPDFQGALLAAFAINPGAVRLAFQESSLRIGWQLLRRDMAPLTFGEEAEPDLGLAERVKEAGLTLEEQRALEEMMAGGGVHFGEDEPELLSARQKLGRSALQGYARMHRVVAGASSERYFDLEPMPSEWMEAQRLAQKYRAGAVLIGHTHAARWKQEEGLLYVNSGTWIELMRLPAPEAPDTVWADFLRELQRNPRLDSEHQRLARLVQRFTAVECQPHKQGGAEVSLVEWRQPSGLQVLGSTRVAPVAGER
;
A
#
# COMPACT_ATOMS: atom_id res chain seq x y z
N MET A 1 5.14 -8.24 -27.65
CA MET A 1 5.63 -9.09 -26.54
C MET A 1 4.54 -9.16 -25.49
N ARG A 2 4.37 -10.30 -24.81
CA ARG A 2 3.47 -10.43 -23.65
C ARG A 2 4.03 -9.61 -22.49
N THR A 3 3.17 -8.90 -21.78
CA THR A 3 3.53 -8.10 -20.61
C THR A 3 2.69 -8.54 -19.43
N VAL A 4 3.30 -8.72 -18.27
CA VAL A 4 2.64 -8.97 -16.98
C VAL A 4 2.93 -7.78 -16.08
N VAL A 5 1.90 -7.26 -15.42
CA VAL A 5 2.00 -6.14 -14.48
C VAL A 5 1.61 -6.61 -13.09
N LEU A 6 2.46 -6.28 -12.12
CA LEU A 6 2.31 -6.51 -10.69
C LEU A 6 2.52 -5.16 -10.00
N SER A 7 1.89 -4.92 -8.86
CA SER A 7 2.14 -3.75 -8.00
C SER A 7 2.04 -4.19 -6.53
N ASP A 8 2.43 -3.32 -5.60
CA ASP A 8 2.14 -3.48 -4.17
C ASP A 8 2.64 -4.84 -3.63
N LEU A 9 3.92 -5.15 -3.86
CA LEU A 9 4.55 -6.39 -3.40
C LEU A 9 5.12 -6.26 -1.99
N HIS A 10 5.64 -5.08 -1.64
CA HIS A 10 6.28 -4.78 -0.35
C HIS A 10 7.32 -5.82 0.09
N LEU A 11 8.22 -6.23 -0.82
CA LEU A 11 9.32 -7.15 -0.48
C LEU A 11 10.21 -6.51 0.60
N GLY A 12 10.21 -7.10 1.80
CA GLY A 12 10.89 -6.57 2.99
C GLY A 12 12.25 -7.22 3.31
N ASN A 13 12.75 -6.93 4.52
CA ASN A 13 14.08 -7.33 4.98
C ASN A 13 14.09 -8.50 5.99
N GLY A 14 12.93 -9.12 6.24
CA GLY A 14 12.78 -10.29 7.10
C GLY A 14 12.67 -10.00 8.60
N GLN A 15 12.57 -8.74 9.04
CA GLN A 15 12.62 -8.35 10.46
C GLN A 15 11.32 -8.63 11.26
N GLY A 16 10.41 -9.45 10.73
CA GLY A 16 9.26 -10.00 11.45
C GLY A 16 8.00 -9.14 11.49
N TYR A 17 7.97 -8.02 10.76
CA TYR A 17 6.79 -7.16 10.59
C TYR A 17 6.54 -6.76 9.13
N ASP A 18 7.28 -7.36 8.18
CA ASP A 18 6.98 -7.29 6.75
C ASP A 18 5.56 -7.78 6.46
N ILE A 19 4.94 -7.22 5.41
CA ILE A 19 3.56 -7.54 5.00
C ILE A 19 3.48 -8.47 3.79
N PHE A 20 4.56 -8.67 3.04
CA PHE A 20 4.63 -9.58 1.88
C PHE A 20 4.27 -11.02 2.26
N ALA A 21 3.29 -11.59 1.54
CA ALA A 21 2.81 -12.96 1.73
C ALA A 21 3.23 -13.92 0.59
N GLY A 22 3.77 -13.39 -0.51
CA GLY A 22 4.03 -14.13 -1.75
C GLY A 22 5.28 -15.02 -1.76
N ALA A 23 5.93 -15.31 -0.63
CA ALA A 23 7.28 -15.89 -0.56
C ALA A 23 7.51 -17.18 -1.40
N HIS A 24 6.50 -18.05 -1.52
CA HIS A 24 6.53 -19.22 -2.40
C HIS A 24 5.67 -19.04 -3.66
N ALA A 25 4.63 -18.22 -3.58
CA ALA A 25 3.66 -18.04 -4.64
C ALA A 25 4.23 -17.21 -5.81
N LEU A 26 4.95 -16.12 -5.51
CA LEU A 26 5.45 -15.18 -6.51
C LEU A 26 6.60 -15.77 -7.34
N PRO A 27 7.64 -16.42 -6.75
CA PRO A 27 8.65 -17.12 -7.56
C PRO A 27 8.03 -18.17 -8.48
N ALA A 28 7.08 -18.97 -7.98
CA ALA A 28 6.39 -19.99 -8.76
C ALA A 28 5.54 -19.41 -9.91
N PHE A 29 4.91 -18.25 -9.71
CA PHE A 29 4.21 -17.51 -10.77
C PHE A 29 5.19 -16.98 -11.82
N LEU A 30 6.26 -16.30 -11.39
CA LEU A 30 7.30 -15.74 -12.28
C LEU A 30 7.97 -16.84 -13.11
N ASP A 31 8.21 -18.03 -12.55
CA ASP A 31 8.75 -19.17 -13.28
C ASP A 31 7.86 -19.62 -14.45
N THR A 32 6.53 -19.41 -14.39
CA THR A 32 5.64 -19.68 -15.54
C THR A 32 5.87 -18.74 -16.72
N LEU A 33 6.43 -17.55 -16.47
CA LEU A 33 6.71 -16.50 -17.46
C LEU A 33 8.04 -16.73 -18.21
N THR A 34 8.82 -17.73 -17.83
CA THR A 34 10.10 -18.10 -18.48
C THR A 34 9.94 -18.90 -19.77
N ARG A 35 8.72 -19.37 -20.09
CA ARG A 35 8.42 -20.21 -21.27
C ARG A 35 8.59 -19.46 -22.61
N GLU A 36 8.42 -18.15 -22.59
CA GLU A 36 8.53 -17.26 -23.74
C GLU A 36 9.04 -15.89 -23.26
N PRO A 37 9.75 -15.10 -24.08
CA PRO A 37 10.17 -13.75 -23.73
C PRO A 37 8.98 -12.88 -23.27
N THR A 38 8.94 -12.61 -21.97
CA THR A 38 7.86 -11.87 -21.30
C THR A 38 8.44 -10.62 -20.64
N ARG A 39 7.72 -9.50 -20.73
CA ARG A 39 8.02 -8.31 -19.92
C ARG A 39 7.29 -8.41 -18.60
N VAL A 40 7.99 -8.27 -17.48
CA VAL A 40 7.39 -8.04 -16.17
C VAL A 40 7.54 -6.57 -15.82
N VAL A 41 6.44 -5.92 -15.44
CA VAL A 41 6.44 -4.56 -14.91
C VAL A 41 6.02 -4.65 -13.45
N LEU A 42 6.89 -4.20 -12.56
CA LEU A 42 6.60 -4.03 -11.15
C LEU A 42 6.29 -2.53 -10.96
N ASN A 43 5.02 -2.21 -10.76
CA ASN A 43 4.43 -0.90 -11.00
C ASN A 43 4.15 -0.17 -9.68
N GLY A 44 5.23 0.12 -8.94
CA GLY A 44 5.19 0.76 -7.63
C GLY A 44 5.20 -0.24 -6.46
N ASP A 45 5.67 0.24 -5.31
CA ASP A 45 5.74 -0.42 -4.00
C ASP A 45 6.14 -1.90 -4.09
N SER A 46 7.21 -2.13 -4.84
CA SER A 46 7.71 -3.46 -5.21
C SER A 46 8.67 -4.00 -4.16
N VAL A 47 9.40 -3.11 -3.50
CA VAL A 47 10.19 -3.39 -2.29
C VAL A 47 9.76 -2.43 -1.18
N ASP A 48 10.17 -2.65 0.07
CA ASP A 48 9.76 -1.78 1.17
C ASP A 48 10.96 -1.31 2.02
N PHE A 49 11.39 -0.07 1.79
CA PHE A 49 12.43 0.61 2.57
C PHE A 49 11.86 1.25 3.86
N LEU A 50 10.53 1.27 4.03
CA LEU A 50 9.90 1.77 5.24
C LEU A 50 9.96 0.73 6.37
N MET A 51 10.06 -0.56 6.11
CA MET A 51 10.17 -1.64 7.12
C MET A 51 11.55 -1.74 7.80
N ASN A 52 12.02 -0.67 8.43
CA ASN A 52 13.16 -0.62 9.36
C ASN A 52 13.01 0.54 10.36
N GLU A 53 13.89 0.61 11.35
CA GLU A 53 13.91 1.65 12.41
C GLU A 53 14.89 2.81 12.10
N ASP A 54 15.49 2.85 10.91
CA ASP A 54 16.39 3.94 10.51
C ASP A 54 15.62 5.26 10.28
N PRO A 55 16.24 6.42 10.51
CA PRO A 55 15.59 7.70 10.27
C PRO A 55 15.36 7.97 8.78
N LEU A 56 14.25 8.66 8.49
CA LEU A 56 13.83 9.07 7.15
C LEU A 56 14.63 10.26 6.62
N GLU A 57 15.86 9.97 6.25
CA GLU A 57 16.75 10.86 5.54
C GLU A 57 17.34 10.04 4.39
N LEU A 58 17.21 10.54 3.17
CA LEU A 58 17.74 9.85 2.00
C LEU A 58 19.27 10.03 2.02
N GLN A 59 19.98 8.99 2.44
CA GLN A 59 21.44 8.94 2.47
C GLN A 59 21.89 7.71 1.69
N VAL A 60 22.82 7.89 0.74
CA VAL A 60 23.19 6.83 -0.22
C VAL A 60 23.73 5.59 0.50
N GLU A 61 24.61 5.78 1.47
CA GLU A 61 25.24 4.71 2.25
C GLU A 61 24.19 3.91 3.05
N ARG A 62 23.22 4.61 3.64
CA ARG A 62 22.11 4.00 4.40
C ARG A 62 21.16 3.25 3.47
N ALA A 63 20.75 3.86 2.36
CA ALA A 63 19.87 3.24 1.38
C ALA A 63 20.52 1.98 0.76
N VAL A 64 21.83 2.00 0.51
CA VAL A 64 22.60 0.82 0.07
C VAL A 64 22.64 -0.26 1.17
N ALA A 65 22.83 0.11 2.44
CA ALA A 65 22.79 -0.86 3.54
C ALA A 65 21.40 -1.50 3.71
N GLN A 66 20.33 -0.70 3.63
CA GLN A 66 18.94 -1.15 3.63
C GLN A 66 18.65 -2.09 2.46
N ALA A 67 19.07 -1.71 1.24
CA ALA A 67 18.95 -2.56 0.05
C ALA A 67 19.69 -3.89 0.23
N ARG A 68 20.89 -3.89 0.83
CA ARG A 68 21.65 -5.13 1.11
C ARG A 68 20.95 -6.02 2.15
N ALA A 69 20.35 -5.45 3.19
CA ALA A 69 19.53 -6.20 4.14
C ALA A 69 18.27 -6.79 3.48
N LEU A 70 17.63 -6.01 2.61
CA LEU A 70 16.43 -6.38 1.85
C LEU A 70 16.69 -7.55 0.90
N VAL A 71 17.75 -7.50 0.07
CA VAL A 71 18.08 -8.61 -0.84
C VAL A 71 18.66 -9.83 -0.14
N ALA A 72 19.15 -9.71 1.10
CA ALA A 72 19.58 -10.83 1.93
C ALA A 72 18.41 -11.59 2.61
N SER A 73 17.21 -11.00 2.64
CA SER A 73 16.00 -11.64 3.13
C SER A 73 15.59 -12.80 2.21
N ALA A 74 15.44 -14.01 2.75
CA ALA A 74 15.21 -15.20 1.93
C ALA A 74 13.95 -15.14 1.02
N PRO A 75 12.78 -14.62 1.46
CA PRO A 75 11.64 -14.38 0.56
C PRO A 75 11.96 -13.43 -0.59
N THR A 76 12.69 -12.35 -0.31
CA THR A 76 13.02 -11.30 -1.29
C THR A 76 14.09 -11.78 -2.29
N ALA A 77 15.12 -12.48 -1.81
CA ALA A 77 16.12 -13.14 -2.64
C ALA A 77 15.47 -14.11 -3.65
N ALA A 78 14.57 -14.98 -3.18
CA ALA A 78 13.88 -15.94 -4.05
C ALA A 78 13.04 -15.28 -5.17
N VAL A 79 12.48 -14.10 -4.92
CA VAL A 79 11.75 -13.32 -5.93
C VAL A 79 12.73 -12.65 -6.91
N LEU A 80 13.82 -12.06 -6.43
CA LEU A 80 14.84 -11.44 -7.29
C LEU A 80 15.53 -12.46 -8.20
N GLU A 81 15.85 -13.66 -7.69
CA GLU A 81 16.35 -14.78 -8.50
C GLU A 81 15.33 -15.22 -9.56
N ALA A 82 14.03 -15.24 -9.24
CA ALA A 82 12.98 -15.58 -10.21
C ALA A 82 12.84 -14.53 -11.31
N LEU A 83 12.94 -13.23 -10.98
CA LEU A 83 13.04 -12.15 -11.96
C LEU A 83 14.31 -12.30 -12.81
N GLY A 84 15.43 -12.72 -12.21
CA GLY A 84 16.66 -13.07 -12.92
C GLY A 84 16.44 -14.17 -13.96
N ARG A 85 15.68 -15.22 -13.63
CA ARG A 85 15.30 -16.30 -14.58
C ARG A 85 14.42 -15.79 -15.72
N VAL A 86 13.49 -14.85 -15.47
CA VAL A 86 12.70 -14.19 -16.53
C VAL A 86 13.60 -13.41 -17.50
N LEU A 87 14.60 -12.68 -16.99
CA LEU A 87 15.57 -11.97 -17.83
C LEU A 87 16.46 -12.92 -18.64
N ALA A 88 16.89 -14.04 -18.03
CA ALA A 88 17.69 -15.08 -18.68
C ALA A 88 16.94 -15.76 -19.84
N ALA A 89 15.63 -15.98 -19.68
CA ALA A 89 14.71 -16.46 -20.72
C ALA A 89 14.48 -15.48 -21.89
N GLY A 90 15.18 -14.33 -21.92
CA GLY A 90 15.04 -13.31 -22.96
C GLY A 90 13.98 -12.25 -22.66
N GLY A 91 13.38 -12.28 -21.47
CA GLY A 91 12.42 -11.29 -21.01
C GLY A 91 13.03 -9.94 -20.64
N GLU A 92 12.17 -9.03 -20.20
CA GLU A 92 12.51 -7.72 -19.64
C GLU A 92 11.85 -7.56 -18.27
N VAL A 93 12.51 -6.85 -17.34
CA VAL A 93 11.91 -6.47 -16.06
C VAL A 93 12.03 -4.96 -15.90
N VAL A 94 10.92 -4.31 -15.56
CA VAL A 94 10.85 -2.87 -15.31
C VAL A 94 10.34 -2.65 -13.89
N LEU A 95 11.21 -2.19 -13.00
CA LEU A 95 10.83 -1.65 -11.69
C LEU A 95 10.42 -0.19 -11.86
N ARG A 96 9.21 0.17 -11.42
CA ARG A 96 8.73 1.54 -11.29
C ARG A 96 8.61 1.83 -9.80
N LEU A 97 9.11 2.99 -9.37
CA LEU A 97 9.01 3.42 -7.98
C LEU A 97 7.54 3.70 -7.60
N GLY A 98 7.23 3.44 -6.33
CA GLY A 98 6.13 4.06 -5.59
C GLY A 98 6.66 4.85 -4.40
N ASN A 99 5.87 4.95 -3.33
CA ASN A 99 6.17 5.72 -2.12
C ASN A 99 6.82 4.89 -1.00
N HIS A 100 6.87 3.56 -1.11
CA HIS A 100 7.61 2.67 -0.19
C HIS A 100 9.04 2.37 -0.65
N ASP A 101 9.40 2.69 -1.90
CA ASP A 101 10.69 2.33 -2.51
C ASP A 101 11.40 3.45 -3.30
N VAL A 102 11.25 4.69 -2.82
CA VAL A 102 11.87 5.90 -3.42
C VAL A 102 13.40 5.81 -3.51
N GLU A 103 14.04 5.03 -2.64
CA GLU A 103 15.46 4.71 -2.61
C GLU A 103 15.95 4.03 -3.91
N LEU A 104 15.06 3.37 -4.66
CA LEU A 104 15.37 2.83 -5.99
C LEU A 104 15.73 3.91 -7.03
N ALA A 105 15.51 5.19 -6.72
CA ALA A 105 16.01 6.30 -7.52
C ALA A 105 17.55 6.36 -7.54
N LEU A 106 18.22 5.86 -6.49
CA LEU A 106 19.68 5.90 -6.36
C LEU A 106 20.34 4.80 -7.20
N GLY A 107 21.34 5.16 -8.01
CA GLY A 107 22.02 4.23 -8.93
C GLY A 107 22.75 3.10 -8.19
N GLU A 108 23.22 3.38 -6.98
CA GLU A 108 23.90 2.47 -6.07
C GLU A 108 22.94 1.41 -5.53
N VAL A 109 21.71 1.80 -5.18
CA VAL A 109 20.64 0.89 -4.77
C VAL A 109 20.22 -0.01 -5.95
N GLN A 110 20.08 0.57 -7.15
CA GLN A 110 19.81 -0.20 -8.36
C GLN A 110 20.92 -1.23 -8.67
N ALA A 111 22.18 -0.93 -8.34
CA ALA A 111 23.28 -1.87 -8.50
C ALA A 111 23.17 -3.07 -7.55
N VAL A 112 22.77 -2.85 -6.29
CA VAL A 112 22.50 -3.94 -5.32
C VAL A 112 21.38 -4.85 -5.81
N LEU A 113 20.28 -4.29 -6.32
CA LEU A 113 19.19 -5.11 -6.86
C LEU A 113 19.59 -5.88 -8.12
N ARG A 114 20.46 -5.33 -8.99
CA ARG A 114 21.00 -6.06 -10.15
C ARG A 114 21.93 -7.20 -9.76
N GLU A 115 22.77 -7.01 -8.73
CA GLU A 115 23.63 -8.05 -8.14
C GLU A 115 22.77 -9.23 -7.63
N ALA A 116 21.68 -8.92 -6.92
CA ALA A 116 20.77 -9.90 -6.34
C ALA A 116 19.91 -10.71 -7.33
N LEU A 117 19.93 -10.41 -8.63
CA LEU A 117 19.27 -11.23 -9.66
C LEU A 117 19.92 -12.60 -9.87
N GLY A 118 21.17 -12.77 -9.41
CA GLY A 118 21.95 -14.00 -9.65
C GLY A 118 22.26 -14.25 -11.14
N GLN A 119 22.36 -13.19 -11.94
CA GLN A 119 22.56 -13.26 -13.40
C GLN A 119 23.87 -12.56 -13.84
N PRO A 120 24.46 -12.97 -14.98
CA PRO A 120 25.56 -12.24 -15.61
C PRO A 120 25.21 -10.77 -15.90
N PRO A 121 26.17 -9.83 -15.86
CA PRO A 121 25.91 -8.39 -16.05
C PRO A 121 25.12 -8.05 -17.32
N GLU A 122 25.38 -8.77 -18.42
CA GLU A 122 24.73 -8.58 -19.72
C GLU A 122 23.25 -8.99 -19.75
N VAL A 123 22.83 -9.82 -18.78
CA VAL A 123 21.43 -10.17 -18.51
C VAL A 123 20.85 -9.24 -17.44
N ALA A 124 21.57 -9.00 -16.35
CA ALA A 124 21.13 -8.15 -15.24
C ALA A 124 20.86 -6.69 -15.65
N GLN A 125 21.59 -6.15 -16.63
CA GLN A 125 21.33 -4.81 -17.22
C GLN A 125 19.95 -4.68 -17.88
N ARG A 126 19.25 -5.78 -18.17
CA ARG A 126 17.87 -5.77 -18.69
C ARG A 126 16.84 -5.40 -17.61
N LEU A 127 17.24 -5.40 -16.33
CA LEU A 127 16.47 -4.77 -15.26
C LEU A 127 16.57 -3.24 -15.41
N ARG A 128 15.45 -2.63 -15.81
CA ARG A 128 15.30 -1.19 -15.95
C ARG A 128 14.53 -0.61 -14.77
N PHE A 129 14.86 0.62 -14.42
CA PHE A 129 14.18 1.38 -13.37
C PHE A 129 13.49 2.59 -14.01
N GLN A 130 12.31 2.96 -13.52
CA GLN A 130 11.56 4.13 -13.93
C GLN A 130 11.12 4.92 -12.69
N ARG A 131 11.33 6.24 -12.71
CA ARG A 131 11.05 7.12 -11.57
C ARG A 131 9.59 7.13 -11.14
N GLY A 132 8.62 6.95 -12.04
CA GLY A 132 7.18 6.95 -11.69
C GLY A 132 6.55 8.34 -11.61
N ASP A 133 7.37 9.39 -11.75
CA ASP A 133 7.03 10.81 -11.89
C ASP A 133 5.97 11.10 -12.97
N ALA A 134 5.90 10.28 -14.00
CA ALA A 134 4.83 10.28 -14.99
C ALA A 134 4.22 8.88 -15.23
N PRO A 135 2.91 8.79 -15.53
CA PRO A 135 2.30 7.58 -16.07
C PRO A 135 2.97 7.12 -17.37
N TRP A 136 3.17 5.81 -17.53
CA TRP A 136 3.76 5.22 -18.73
C TRP A 136 2.64 4.71 -19.65
N VAL A 137 2.58 5.21 -20.89
CA VAL A 137 1.74 4.59 -21.93
C VAL A 137 2.48 3.42 -22.56
N LEU A 138 2.05 2.21 -22.23
CA LEU A 138 2.47 0.97 -22.87
C LEU A 138 1.63 0.71 -24.12
N GLU A 139 2.26 0.56 -25.27
CA GLU A 139 1.57 0.19 -26.51
C GLU A 139 1.66 -1.32 -26.77
N VAL A 140 0.51 -1.98 -26.90
CA VAL A 140 0.39 -3.42 -27.12
C VAL A 140 -0.58 -3.67 -28.27
N GLY A 141 -0.07 -4.18 -29.41
CA GLY A 141 -0.90 -4.46 -30.59
C GLY A 141 -1.63 -3.23 -31.17
N GLY A 142 -1.14 -2.01 -30.89
CA GLY A 142 -1.77 -0.73 -31.24
C GLY A 142 -2.77 -0.20 -30.21
N ALA A 143 -3.08 -0.95 -29.15
CA ALA A 143 -3.82 -0.43 -28.01
C ALA A 143 -2.88 0.33 -27.05
N ARG A 144 -3.36 1.43 -26.48
CA ARG A 144 -2.65 2.26 -25.50
C ARG A 144 -3.15 1.93 -24.10
N VAL A 145 -2.29 1.31 -23.29
CA VAL A 145 -2.53 0.92 -21.90
C VAL A 145 -1.72 1.86 -21.00
N LEU A 146 -2.40 2.64 -20.16
CA LEU A 146 -1.74 3.55 -19.22
C LEU A 146 -1.38 2.81 -17.93
N LEU A 147 -0.14 2.93 -17.49
CA LEU A 147 0.39 2.40 -16.23
C LEU A 147 0.72 3.57 -15.29
N ALA A 148 0.18 3.58 -14.09
CA ALA A 148 0.54 4.50 -13.00
C ALA A 148 0.60 3.73 -11.68
N HIS A 149 1.36 4.20 -10.68
CA HIS A 149 1.28 3.58 -9.36
C HIS A 149 -0.03 3.95 -8.69
N GLY A 150 -0.31 5.25 -8.53
CA GLY A 150 -1.51 5.79 -7.88
C GLY A 150 -1.18 6.95 -6.94
N GLU A 151 -0.03 6.88 -6.25
CA GLU A 151 0.41 7.88 -5.28
C GLU A 151 0.47 9.32 -5.80
N GLN A 152 0.64 9.52 -7.12
CA GLN A 152 0.68 10.84 -7.76
C GLN A 152 -0.57 11.71 -7.48
N HIS A 153 -1.69 11.08 -7.09
CA HIS A 153 -2.99 11.70 -6.82
C HIS A 153 -3.42 11.56 -5.35
N ASP A 154 -2.61 10.91 -4.52
CA ASP A 154 -2.79 10.77 -3.09
C ASP A 154 -1.95 11.84 -2.37
N THR A 155 -2.59 12.85 -1.79
CA THR A 155 -1.90 13.98 -1.16
C THR A 155 -1.03 13.59 0.05
N TRP A 156 -1.23 12.40 0.63
CA TRP A 156 -0.43 11.90 1.75
C TRP A 156 0.80 11.14 1.31
N ASN A 157 0.66 10.34 0.25
CA ASN A 157 1.69 9.43 -0.20
C ASN A 157 2.51 9.96 -1.37
N LYS A 158 2.05 11.03 -2.03
CA LYS A 158 2.72 11.65 -3.17
C LYS A 158 4.21 11.87 -2.92
N VAL A 159 5.03 11.31 -3.81
CA VAL A 159 6.48 11.44 -3.82
C VAL A 159 6.91 12.81 -4.35
N ASP A 160 7.90 13.41 -3.69
CA ASP A 160 8.54 14.65 -4.13
C ASP A 160 9.56 14.38 -5.25
N TYR A 161 9.05 14.05 -6.44
CA TYR A 161 9.87 13.72 -7.61
C TYR A 161 10.74 14.87 -8.12
N GLU A 162 10.42 16.11 -7.76
CA GLU A 162 11.17 17.32 -8.15
C GLU A 162 12.51 17.41 -7.39
N HIS A 163 12.53 17.02 -6.11
CA HIS A 163 13.73 17.02 -5.27
C HIS A 163 14.38 15.64 -5.08
N LEU A 164 13.73 14.55 -5.51
CA LEU A 164 14.30 13.19 -5.44
C LEU A 164 15.53 13.08 -6.38
N PRO A 165 16.74 12.77 -5.89
CA PRO A 165 17.95 12.67 -6.72
C PRO A 165 17.97 11.41 -7.62
N GLY A 166 19.10 11.17 -8.30
CA GLY A 166 19.38 9.95 -9.07
C GLY A 166 19.22 10.11 -10.59
N PRO A 167 19.36 9.01 -11.37
CA PRO A 167 19.30 9.08 -12.83
C PRO A 167 17.98 9.65 -13.34
N GLY A 168 18.05 10.70 -14.15
CA GLY A 168 16.88 11.39 -14.71
C GLY A 168 16.23 12.41 -13.78
N ALA A 169 16.82 12.72 -12.62
CA ALA A 169 16.39 13.86 -11.79
C ALA A 169 16.75 15.22 -12.44
N PRO A 170 16.09 16.33 -12.05
CA PRO A 170 16.49 17.68 -12.44
C PRO A 170 17.95 18.02 -12.07
N GLU A 171 18.55 18.98 -12.79
CA GLU A 171 19.91 19.41 -12.51
C GLU A 171 19.98 20.12 -11.14
N GLY A 172 20.92 19.69 -10.28
CA GLY A 172 21.11 20.25 -8.95
C GLY A 172 20.30 19.59 -7.82
N THR A 173 19.50 18.55 -8.08
CA THR A 173 18.88 17.77 -6.99
C THR A 173 19.94 17.04 -6.16
N ASP A 174 19.86 17.14 -4.85
CA ASP A 174 20.64 16.33 -3.91
C ASP A 174 19.74 15.61 -2.90
N ALA A 175 20.30 14.65 -2.17
CA ALA A 175 19.55 13.80 -1.26
C ALA A 175 19.15 14.52 0.06
N ALA A 176 19.78 15.64 0.39
CA ALA A 176 19.44 16.46 1.56
C ALA A 176 18.27 17.43 1.28
N GLY A 177 18.05 17.78 0.01
CA GLY A 177 16.88 18.52 -0.48
C GLY A 177 15.59 17.69 -0.49
N TYR A 178 15.69 16.37 -0.69
CA TYR A 178 14.52 15.49 -0.73
C TYR A 178 13.73 15.47 0.59
N ARG A 179 12.39 15.35 0.49
CA ARG A 179 11.49 15.16 1.63
C ARG A 179 10.57 13.96 1.38
N TYR A 180 10.52 13.06 2.36
CA TYR A 180 9.59 11.94 2.35
C TYR A 180 8.14 12.42 2.53
N SER A 181 7.19 11.65 1.98
CA SER A 181 5.77 11.97 2.07
C SER A 181 5.24 11.84 3.51
N ALA A 182 4.07 12.43 3.76
CA ALA A 182 3.42 12.36 5.07
C ALA A 182 3.11 10.91 5.48
N GLY A 183 2.76 10.06 4.51
CA GLY A 183 2.57 8.63 4.68
C GLY A 183 3.86 7.93 5.13
N SER A 184 4.99 8.16 4.45
CA SER A 184 6.27 7.57 4.85
C SER A 184 6.68 7.98 6.27
N LEU A 185 6.61 9.29 6.59
CA LEU A 185 6.90 9.84 7.93
C LEU A 185 6.11 9.11 9.01
N LEU A 186 4.81 8.95 8.78
CA LEU A 186 3.89 8.24 9.63
C LEU A 186 4.25 6.76 9.83
N VAL A 187 4.54 6.01 8.75
CA VAL A 187 4.88 4.58 8.84
C VAL A 187 6.07 4.40 9.78
N LYS A 188 7.11 5.21 9.62
CA LYS A 188 8.34 5.12 10.43
C LYS A 188 8.17 5.61 11.85
N ARG A 189 7.52 6.76 12.03
CA ARG A 189 7.39 7.44 13.33
C ARG A 189 6.32 6.82 14.23
N LEU A 190 5.30 6.17 13.68
CA LEU A 190 4.15 5.66 14.45
C LEU A 190 3.89 4.17 14.22
N LEU A 191 3.67 3.73 12.97
CA LEU A 191 3.24 2.36 12.71
C LEU A 191 4.33 1.33 13.04
N ASN A 192 5.59 1.61 12.69
CA ASN A 192 6.72 0.75 13.01
C ASN A 192 6.90 0.58 14.54
N PRO A 193 6.95 1.64 15.37
CA PRO A 193 6.92 1.50 16.83
C PRO A 193 5.72 0.67 17.35
N LEU A 194 4.50 0.92 16.85
CA LEU A 194 3.31 0.15 17.24
C LEU A 194 3.44 -1.36 16.96
N LYS A 195 4.03 -1.73 15.82
CA LYS A 195 4.31 -3.13 15.45
C LYS A 195 5.46 -3.72 16.27
N ARG A 196 6.58 -3.00 16.38
CA ARG A 196 7.84 -3.45 17.00
C ARG A 196 7.74 -3.60 18.51
N GLN A 197 7.27 -2.55 19.18
CA GLN A 197 7.23 -2.47 20.64
C GLN A 197 5.96 -3.13 21.20
N TYR A 198 4.81 -2.94 20.55
CA TYR A 198 3.49 -3.35 21.08
C TYR A 198 2.84 -4.50 20.29
N GLY A 199 3.49 -4.99 19.23
CA GLY A 199 3.03 -6.14 18.46
C GLY A 199 1.80 -5.89 17.58
N MET A 200 1.41 -4.64 17.33
CA MET A 200 0.13 -4.27 16.68
C MET A 200 0.17 -4.44 15.15
N ARG A 201 0.37 -5.68 14.68
CA ARG A 201 0.56 -6.02 13.26
C ARG A 201 -0.60 -5.67 12.36
N PHE A 202 -1.83 -5.62 12.88
CA PHE A 202 -3.02 -5.24 12.11
C PHE A 202 -2.96 -3.81 11.54
N ALA A 203 -2.09 -2.93 12.06
CA ALA A 203 -2.09 -1.51 11.70
C ALA A 203 -1.71 -1.25 10.23
N ASP A 204 -0.74 -1.98 9.66
CA ASP A 204 -0.39 -1.86 8.24
C ASP A 204 -1.51 -2.38 7.33
N LEU A 205 -2.27 -3.36 7.82
CA LEU A 205 -3.36 -4.02 7.08
C LEU A 205 -4.63 -3.16 6.99
N LEU A 206 -4.57 -1.97 7.60
CA LEU A 206 -5.58 -0.91 7.54
C LEU A 206 -5.09 0.30 6.72
N MET A 207 -4.00 0.16 5.96
CA MET A 207 -3.66 1.09 4.89
C MET A 207 -4.51 0.79 3.63
N PRO A 208 -4.74 1.78 2.74
CA PRO A 208 -4.26 3.17 2.79
C PRO A 208 -5.07 4.13 3.69
N ASP A 209 -6.21 3.73 4.29
CA ASP A 209 -6.95 4.60 5.23
C ASP A 209 -6.28 4.66 6.61
N PHE A 210 -5.18 5.41 6.67
CA PHE A 210 -4.43 5.70 7.87
C PHE A 210 -5.32 6.19 9.04
N GLN A 211 -6.30 7.06 8.79
CA GLN A 211 -7.12 7.61 9.87
C GLN A 211 -7.91 6.49 10.55
N GLY A 212 -8.40 5.53 9.76
CA GLY A 212 -8.94 4.25 10.25
C GLY A 212 -7.90 3.43 11.02
N ALA A 213 -6.69 3.24 10.46
CA ALA A 213 -5.60 2.49 11.09
C ALA A 213 -5.23 3.02 12.50
N LEU A 214 -5.04 4.33 12.64
CA LEU A 214 -4.66 4.95 13.91
C LEU A 214 -5.79 4.92 14.93
N LEU A 215 -7.02 5.26 14.54
CA LEU A 215 -8.15 5.22 15.48
C LEU A 215 -8.50 3.79 15.92
N ALA A 216 -8.27 2.79 15.06
CA ALA A 216 -8.32 1.38 15.44
C ALA A 216 -7.19 1.02 16.42
N ALA A 217 -5.94 1.40 16.13
CA ALA A 217 -4.81 1.20 17.04
C ALA A 217 -5.06 1.82 18.41
N PHE A 218 -5.60 3.05 18.44
CA PHE A 218 -5.97 3.76 19.66
C PHE A 218 -7.06 3.02 20.45
N ALA A 219 -8.12 2.56 19.78
CA ALA A 219 -9.17 1.78 20.43
C ALA A 219 -8.66 0.47 21.06
N ILE A 220 -7.68 -0.14 20.41
CA ILE A 220 -7.07 -1.41 20.80
C ILE A 220 -6.09 -1.22 21.95
N ASN A 221 -5.05 -0.42 21.78
CA ASN A 221 -4.08 -0.10 22.83
C ASN A 221 -3.75 1.40 22.86
N PRO A 222 -4.52 2.21 23.61
CA PRO A 222 -4.31 3.66 23.65
C PRO A 222 -3.00 4.03 24.36
N GLY A 223 -2.53 3.21 25.30
CA GLY A 223 -1.23 3.39 25.97
C GLY A 223 -0.06 3.26 25.01
N ALA A 224 -0.08 2.26 24.12
CA ALA A 224 0.88 2.09 23.04
C ALA A 224 0.91 3.29 22.09
N VAL A 225 -0.27 3.77 21.67
CA VAL A 225 -0.39 4.95 20.80
C VAL A 225 0.13 6.21 21.50
N ARG A 226 -0.19 6.42 22.78
CA ARG A 226 0.34 7.55 23.57
C ARG A 226 1.86 7.49 23.71
N LEU A 227 2.45 6.32 23.97
CA LEU A 227 3.89 6.14 24.10
C LEU A 227 4.61 6.35 22.76
N ALA A 228 4.10 5.77 21.68
CA ALA A 228 4.63 6.00 20.34
C ALA A 228 4.60 7.50 19.97
N PHE A 229 3.56 8.25 20.36
CA PHE A 229 3.51 9.71 20.18
C PHE A 229 4.43 10.52 21.10
N GLN A 230 4.84 9.98 22.25
CA GLN A 230 5.85 10.64 23.11
C GLN A 230 7.25 10.53 22.51
N GLU A 231 7.55 9.45 21.78
CA GLU A 231 8.82 9.26 21.09
C GLU A 231 8.87 9.98 19.72
N SER A 232 7.73 10.23 19.08
CA SER A 232 7.63 10.61 17.65
C SER A 232 7.22 12.06 17.34
N SER A 233 7.56 12.99 18.23
CA SER A 233 7.16 14.40 18.22
C SER A 233 5.75 14.64 18.78
N LEU A 234 5.70 15.32 19.92
CA LEU A 234 4.52 15.50 20.79
C LEU A 234 3.25 16.08 20.12
N ARG A 235 3.32 16.62 18.90
CA ARG A 235 2.26 17.45 18.28
C ARG A 235 1.15 16.65 17.60
N ILE A 236 1.41 15.43 17.13
CA ILE A 236 0.37 14.62 16.46
C ILE A 236 -0.71 14.17 17.46
N GLY A 237 -0.32 13.79 18.68
CA GLY A 237 -1.26 13.44 19.75
C GLY A 237 -2.25 14.56 20.10
N TRP A 238 -1.88 15.84 19.91
CA TRP A 238 -2.78 16.98 20.09
C TRP A 238 -3.84 17.13 18.98
N GLN A 239 -3.63 16.56 17.79
CA GLN A 239 -4.63 16.61 16.72
C GLN A 239 -5.85 15.73 17.01
N LEU A 240 -5.69 14.66 17.81
CA LEU A 240 -6.80 13.84 18.31
C LEU A 240 -7.73 14.60 19.28
N LEU A 241 -7.24 15.70 19.87
CA LEU A 241 -7.86 16.38 21.02
C LEU A 241 -8.38 17.80 20.67
N ARG A 242 -8.34 18.21 19.40
CA ARG A 242 -8.71 19.59 19.01
C ARG A 242 -10.22 19.85 19.11
N ARG A 243 -10.61 20.52 20.19
CA ARG A 243 -11.74 21.48 20.20
C ARG A 243 -11.27 22.84 19.73
N ASP A 244 -11.97 23.40 18.74
CA ASP A 244 -12.09 24.80 18.32
C ASP A 244 -11.22 25.85 19.06
N MET A 245 -9.89 25.81 18.85
CA MET A 245 -8.96 26.84 19.32
C MET A 245 -7.95 27.20 18.23
N ALA A 246 -7.61 28.49 18.20
CA ALA A 246 -6.86 29.16 17.14
C ALA A 246 -5.53 28.48 16.75
N PRO A 247 -5.04 28.65 15.50
CA PRO A 247 -3.79 28.06 15.05
C PRO A 247 -2.61 28.54 15.89
N LEU A 248 -2.07 27.65 16.72
CA LEU A 248 -0.86 27.86 17.50
C LEU A 248 0.37 27.82 16.57
N THR A 249 0.75 28.97 16.05
CA THR A 249 2.00 29.18 15.30
C THR A 249 3.22 29.05 16.23
N PHE A 250 3.95 27.94 16.12
CA PHE A 250 5.24 27.74 16.78
C PHE A 250 6.23 26.96 15.89
N GLY A 251 7.19 27.68 15.30
CA GLY A 251 8.38 27.11 14.67
C GLY A 251 8.22 26.72 13.19
N GLU A 252 9.28 26.95 12.42
CA GLU A 252 9.36 26.75 10.97
C GLU A 252 9.57 25.27 10.61
N GLU A 253 8.51 24.48 10.70
CA GLU A 253 8.16 23.36 9.80
C GLU A 253 6.78 22.88 10.24
N ALA A 254 5.75 23.16 9.43
CA ALA A 254 4.37 22.82 9.76
C ALA A 254 4.12 21.34 9.45
N GLU A 255 4.20 20.47 10.46
CA GLU A 255 3.79 19.07 10.33
C GLU A 255 2.33 18.98 9.84
N PRO A 256 2.00 18.01 8.96
CA PRO A 256 0.72 17.95 8.27
C PRO A 256 -0.47 17.79 9.23
N ASP A 257 -1.60 18.39 8.88
CA ASP A 257 -2.88 18.11 9.54
C ASP A 257 -3.35 16.72 9.12
N LEU A 258 -3.44 15.81 10.09
CA LEU A 258 -3.79 14.43 9.86
C LEU A 258 -5.32 14.22 9.79
N GLY A 259 -6.13 15.26 10.01
CA GLY A 259 -7.60 15.23 9.90
C GLY A 259 -8.32 14.38 10.96
N LEU A 260 -7.60 13.93 11.99
CA LEU A 260 -8.10 12.97 12.99
C LEU A 260 -9.27 13.52 13.81
N ALA A 261 -9.31 14.83 14.07
CA ALA A 261 -10.38 15.47 14.82
C ALA A 261 -11.77 15.28 14.19
N GLU A 262 -11.88 15.32 12.86
CA GLU A 262 -13.18 15.12 12.19
C GLU A 262 -13.64 13.65 12.29
N ARG A 263 -12.74 12.68 12.10
CA ARG A 263 -13.05 11.25 12.29
C ARG A 263 -13.42 10.90 13.74
N VAL A 264 -12.86 11.62 14.72
CA VAL A 264 -13.27 11.50 16.14
C VAL A 264 -14.67 12.08 16.36
N LYS A 265 -15.03 13.20 15.73
CA LYS A 265 -16.41 13.74 15.77
C LYS A 265 -17.42 12.76 15.17
N GLU A 266 -17.08 12.13 14.04
CA GLU A 266 -17.91 11.10 13.39
C GLU A 266 -18.20 9.88 14.29
N ALA A 267 -17.36 9.60 15.29
CA ALA A 267 -17.56 8.48 16.21
C ALA A 267 -18.72 8.67 17.20
N GLY A 268 -19.31 9.87 17.31
CA GLY A 268 -20.52 10.10 18.11
C GLY A 268 -20.30 9.95 19.62
N LEU A 269 -19.14 10.40 20.10
CA LEU A 269 -18.75 10.35 21.52
C LEU A 269 -19.54 11.36 22.36
N THR A 270 -19.96 10.96 23.55
CA THR A 270 -20.52 11.86 24.58
C THR A 270 -19.44 12.75 25.19
N LEU A 271 -19.84 13.77 25.95
CA LEU A 271 -18.90 14.66 26.64
C LEU A 271 -18.05 13.92 27.68
N GLU A 272 -18.60 12.90 28.34
CA GLU A 272 -17.92 12.09 29.36
C GLU A 272 -16.91 11.14 28.70
N GLU A 273 -17.31 10.48 27.60
CA GLU A 273 -16.40 9.67 26.77
C GLU A 273 -15.25 10.50 26.20
N GLN A 274 -15.51 11.74 25.75
CA GLN A 274 -14.47 12.66 25.28
C GLN A 274 -13.46 12.99 26.40
N ARG A 275 -13.94 13.29 27.61
CA ARG A 275 -13.06 13.59 28.76
C ARG A 275 -12.20 12.41 29.17
N ALA A 276 -12.77 11.21 29.24
CA ALA A 276 -12.01 10.00 29.56
C ALA A 276 -10.86 9.74 28.55
N LEU A 277 -11.08 10.06 27.27
CA LEU A 277 -10.03 10.01 26.24
C LEU A 277 -8.98 11.12 26.39
N GLU A 278 -9.42 12.36 26.66
CA GLU A 278 -8.56 13.53 26.89
C GLU A 278 -7.62 13.30 28.09
N GLU A 279 -8.14 12.80 29.22
CA GLU A 279 -7.38 12.55 30.44
C GLU A 279 -6.35 11.42 30.29
N MET A 280 -6.74 10.32 29.62
CA MET A 280 -5.84 9.22 29.30
C MET A 280 -4.68 9.68 28.39
N MET A 281 -4.95 10.49 27.36
CA MET A 281 -3.92 11.03 26.46
C MET A 281 -3.01 12.05 27.15
N ALA A 282 -3.55 12.87 28.06
CA ALA A 282 -2.78 13.84 28.82
C ALA A 282 -1.74 13.21 29.77
N GLY A 283 -1.80 11.89 29.99
CA GLY A 283 -0.90 11.19 30.92
C GLY A 283 -1.15 11.57 32.38
N GLY A 284 -2.39 11.99 32.70
CA GLY A 284 -2.80 12.35 34.05
C GLY A 284 -2.64 11.15 34.98
N GLY A 285 -1.72 11.26 35.95
CA GLY A 285 -1.34 10.18 36.85
C GLY A 285 -2.43 9.80 37.85
N VAL A 286 -3.38 8.99 37.42
CA VAL A 286 -4.28 8.19 38.28
C VAL A 286 -4.31 6.76 37.71
N HIS A 287 -4.42 5.75 38.57
CA HIS A 287 -4.62 4.37 38.14
C HIS A 287 -6.03 4.20 37.54
N PHE A 288 -6.19 4.57 36.27
CA PHE A 288 -7.33 4.13 35.47
C PHE A 288 -7.13 2.65 35.16
N GLY A 289 -7.97 1.81 35.77
CA GLY A 289 -8.12 0.43 35.33
C GLY A 289 -8.64 0.40 33.88
N GLU A 290 -8.35 -0.66 33.15
CA GLU A 290 -8.85 -0.85 31.77
C GLU A 290 -10.39 -0.96 31.69
N ASP A 291 -11.05 -0.97 32.84
CA ASP A 291 -12.47 -1.26 33.09
C ASP A 291 -13.37 -0.02 33.30
N GLU A 292 -12.87 1.21 33.14
CA GLU A 292 -13.73 2.41 33.25
C GLU A 292 -14.80 2.41 32.14
N PRO A 293 -16.12 2.41 32.45
CA PRO A 293 -17.18 2.21 31.46
C PRO A 293 -17.16 3.22 30.32
N GLU A 294 -16.87 4.48 30.64
CA GLU A 294 -16.83 5.60 29.70
C GLU A 294 -15.65 5.44 28.74
N LEU A 295 -14.46 5.09 29.24
CA LEU A 295 -13.28 4.84 28.41
C LEU A 295 -13.45 3.58 27.54
N LEU A 296 -14.06 2.52 28.07
CA LEU A 296 -14.41 1.32 27.32
C LEU A 296 -15.39 1.60 26.18
N SER A 297 -16.47 2.35 26.47
CA SER A 297 -17.46 2.77 25.47
C SER A 297 -16.84 3.67 24.41
N ALA A 298 -16.01 4.64 24.83
CA ALA A 298 -15.27 5.53 23.94
C ALA A 298 -14.33 4.76 22.99
N ARG A 299 -13.55 3.81 23.51
CA ARG A 299 -12.69 2.92 22.70
C ARG A 299 -13.51 2.08 21.71
N GLN A 300 -14.63 1.51 22.13
CA GLN A 300 -15.50 0.73 21.24
C GLN A 300 -16.10 1.61 20.13
N LYS A 301 -16.60 2.81 20.45
CA LYS A 301 -17.13 3.76 19.47
C LYS A 301 -16.07 4.24 18.49
N LEU A 302 -14.87 4.60 18.96
CA LEU A 302 -13.73 4.99 18.13
C LEU A 302 -13.30 3.85 17.20
N GLY A 303 -13.04 2.66 17.75
CA GLY A 303 -12.59 1.50 16.96
C GLY A 303 -13.64 1.07 15.93
N ARG A 304 -14.92 1.10 16.30
CA ARG A 304 -16.03 0.87 15.36
C ARG A 304 -16.08 1.96 14.31
N SER A 305 -16.02 3.25 14.67
CA SER A 305 -16.07 4.36 13.70
C SER A 305 -14.91 4.29 12.71
N ALA A 306 -13.71 4.00 13.21
CA ALA A 306 -12.49 3.86 12.44
C ALA A 306 -12.57 2.73 11.40
N LEU A 307 -12.85 1.50 11.87
CA LEU A 307 -12.89 0.32 11.03
C LEU A 307 -14.15 0.27 10.15
N GLN A 308 -15.27 0.83 10.59
CA GLN A 308 -16.41 1.07 9.71
C GLN A 308 -16.13 2.20 8.72
N GLY A 309 -15.32 3.20 9.05
CA GLY A 309 -14.84 4.24 8.14
C GLY A 309 -14.07 3.63 6.99
N TYR A 310 -13.03 2.85 7.32
CA TYR A 310 -12.28 2.00 6.39
C TYR A 310 -13.25 1.14 5.55
N ALA A 311 -14.11 0.35 6.19
CA ALA A 311 -15.05 -0.53 5.48
C ALA A 311 -16.14 0.22 4.66
N ARG A 312 -16.45 1.50 4.97
CA ARG A 312 -17.38 2.37 4.22
C ARG A 312 -16.72 3.14 3.09
N MET A 313 -15.43 3.48 3.20
CA MET A 313 -14.63 3.97 2.06
C MET A 313 -14.61 2.96 0.91
N HIS A 314 -14.96 1.71 1.18
CA HIS A 314 -15.21 0.65 0.21
C HIS A 314 -16.71 0.42 -0.14
N ARG A 315 -17.66 1.35 0.11
CA ARG A 315 -19.15 1.33 -0.14
C ARG A 315 -19.72 1.99 -1.45
N VAL A 316 -20.81 1.49 -2.08
CA VAL A 316 -21.81 2.13 -3.03
C VAL A 316 -21.69 1.65 -4.51
N VAL A 317 -22.61 0.86 -5.12
CA VAL A 317 -23.88 0.21 -4.70
C VAL A 317 -23.96 -1.25 -5.21
N ALA A 318 -24.39 -2.21 -4.36
CA ALA A 318 -25.04 -3.48 -4.71
C ALA A 318 -25.62 -4.12 -3.43
N GLY A 319 -26.64 -4.97 -3.53
CA GLY A 319 -27.31 -5.57 -2.36
C GLY A 319 -26.69 -6.88 -1.87
N ALA A 320 -26.70 -7.07 -0.55
CA ALA A 320 -26.30 -8.27 0.21
C ALA A 320 -24.80 -8.64 0.25
N SER A 321 -24.37 -9.01 1.47
CA SER A 321 -23.03 -9.44 1.93
C SER A 321 -21.88 -8.41 1.83
N SER A 322 -20.90 -8.58 2.72
CA SER A 322 -19.95 -7.55 3.15
C SER A 322 -18.52 -7.88 2.77
N GLU A 323 -18.23 -7.93 1.47
CA GLU A 323 -16.93 -8.37 0.96
C GLU A 323 -16.27 -7.34 0.03
N ARG A 324 -16.69 -6.07 0.07
CA ARG A 324 -16.43 -5.13 -1.03
C ARG A 324 -14.97 -4.70 -1.24
N TYR A 325 -14.09 -4.84 -0.25
CA TYR A 325 -12.65 -4.72 -0.51
C TYR A 325 -12.18 -5.76 -1.56
N PHE A 326 -12.76 -6.98 -1.51
CA PHE A 326 -12.48 -8.10 -2.42
C PHE A 326 -13.38 -8.12 -3.66
N ASP A 327 -14.35 -7.21 -3.75
CA ASP A 327 -15.11 -6.98 -4.99
C ASP A 327 -14.18 -6.37 -6.04
N LEU A 328 -14.44 -6.73 -7.29
CA LEU A 328 -13.70 -6.20 -8.44
C LEU A 328 -14.29 -4.88 -8.92
N GLU A 329 -15.56 -4.58 -8.64
CA GLU A 329 -16.16 -3.30 -9.05
C GLU A 329 -15.48 -2.13 -8.30
N PRO A 330 -14.91 -1.14 -9.03
CA PRO A 330 -14.26 0.00 -8.43
C PRO A 330 -15.22 0.95 -7.75
N MET A 331 -14.67 1.74 -6.83
CA MET A 331 -15.34 2.89 -6.26
C MET A 331 -15.63 3.95 -7.33
N PRO A 332 -16.70 4.77 -7.20
CA PRO A 332 -16.98 5.84 -8.15
C PRO A 332 -15.82 6.85 -8.32
N SER A 333 -15.02 7.07 -7.26
CA SER A 333 -13.81 7.88 -7.30
C SER A 333 -12.67 7.24 -8.11
N GLU A 334 -12.39 5.94 -7.88
CA GLU A 334 -11.42 5.16 -8.66
C GLU A 334 -11.77 5.20 -10.15
N TRP A 335 -13.05 5.01 -10.49
CA TRP A 335 -13.54 5.05 -11.88
C TRP A 335 -13.45 6.45 -12.51
N MET A 336 -13.88 7.50 -11.79
CA MET A 336 -13.79 8.89 -12.28
C MET A 336 -12.34 9.31 -12.56
N GLU A 337 -11.41 8.90 -11.69
CA GLU A 337 -9.98 9.16 -11.88
C GLU A 337 -9.42 8.37 -13.07
N ALA A 338 -9.82 7.11 -13.25
CA ALA A 338 -9.47 6.32 -14.42
C ALA A 338 -9.97 6.97 -15.72
N GLN A 339 -11.21 7.49 -15.76
CA GLN A 339 -11.75 8.23 -16.91
C GLN A 339 -10.92 9.49 -17.20
N ARG A 340 -10.58 10.27 -16.17
CA ARG A 340 -9.77 11.49 -16.31
C ARG A 340 -8.36 11.19 -16.85
N LEU A 341 -7.72 10.14 -16.36
CA LEU A 341 -6.41 9.67 -16.84
C LEU A 341 -6.50 9.14 -18.29
N ALA A 342 -7.50 8.32 -18.60
CA ALA A 342 -7.73 7.79 -19.94
C ALA A 342 -7.88 8.91 -20.98
N GLN A 343 -8.68 9.94 -20.66
CA GLN A 343 -8.86 11.12 -21.49
C GLN A 343 -7.55 11.90 -21.66
N LYS A 344 -6.83 12.19 -20.56
CA LYS A 344 -5.58 12.98 -20.58
C LYS A 344 -4.48 12.32 -21.41
N TYR A 345 -4.32 11.00 -21.33
CA TYR A 345 -3.23 10.27 -21.98
C TYR A 345 -3.63 9.55 -23.29
N ARG A 346 -4.91 9.68 -23.70
CA ARG A 346 -5.52 8.97 -24.85
C ARG A 346 -5.28 7.46 -24.76
N ALA A 347 -5.71 6.87 -23.65
CA ALA A 347 -5.55 5.44 -23.37
C ALA A 347 -6.90 4.70 -23.40
N GLY A 348 -6.91 3.48 -23.93
CA GLY A 348 -8.08 2.59 -23.91
C GLY A 348 -8.15 1.72 -22.66
N ALA A 349 -7.07 1.67 -21.88
CA ALA A 349 -7.05 1.06 -20.57
C ALA A 349 -6.20 1.89 -19.59
N VAL A 350 -6.60 1.90 -18.32
CA VAL A 350 -5.88 2.51 -17.21
C VAL A 350 -5.67 1.47 -16.12
N LEU A 351 -4.41 1.30 -15.71
CA LEU A 351 -3.96 0.23 -14.83
C LEU A 351 -3.13 0.84 -13.69
N ILE A 352 -3.61 0.63 -12.46
CA ILE A 352 -3.14 1.29 -11.23
C ILE A 352 -2.81 0.23 -10.15
N GLY A 353 -1.97 0.57 -9.17
CA GLY A 353 -1.72 -0.18 -7.92
C GLY A 353 -2.21 0.63 -6.70
N HIS A 354 -1.35 0.81 -5.70
CA HIS A 354 -1.43 1.76 -4.56
C HIS A 354 -2.55 1.53 -3.53
N THR A 355 -3.71 1.02 -3.94
CA THR A 355 -4.85 0.75 -3.03
C THR A 355 -4.85 -0.68 -2.50
N HIS A 356 -3.86 -1.49 -2.91
CA HIS A 356 -3.73 -2.93 -2.68
C HIS A 356 -4.90 -3.80 -3.20
N ALA A 357 -5.98 -3.19 -3.71
CA ALA A 357 -7.25 -3.86 -3.93
C ALA A 357 -7.47 -4.16 -5.42
N ALA A 358 -7.56 -5.44 -5.78
CA ALA A 358 -7.78 -5.85 -7.17
C ALA A 358 -9.13 -5.32 -7.70
N ARG A 359 -9.10 -4.60 -8.83
CA ARG A 359 -10.28 -4.02 -9.50
C ARG A 359 -10.35 -4.39 -10.96
N TRP A 360 -11.56 -4.49 -11.49
CA TRP A 360 -11.84 -4.73 -12.89
C TRP A 360 -13.15 -4.06 -13.29
N LYS A 361 -13.10 -3.12 -14.24
CA LYS A 361 -14.29 -2.50 -14.83
C LYS A 361 -14.09 -2.16 -16.29
N GLN A 362 -15.04 -2.55 -17.14
CA GLN A 362 -15.10 -2.12 -18.53
C GLN A 362 -16.42 -1.44 -18.82
N GLU A 363 -16.37 -0.18 -19.25
CA GLU A 363 -17.54 0.64 -19.56
C GLU A 363 -17.17 1.67 -20.63
N GLU A 364 -18.08 1.95 -21.57
CA GLU A 364 -17.89 2.92 -22.68
C GLU A 364 -16.60 2.74 -23.53
N GLY A 365 -16.04 1.54 -23.58
CA GLY A 365 -14.81 1.23 -24.31
C GLY A 365 -13.51 1.53 -23.56
N LEU A 366 -13.59 2.06 -22.34
CA LEU A 366 -12.49 2.15 -21.39
C LEU A 366 -12.45 0.92 -20.49
N LEU A 367 -11.24 0.41 -20.25
CA LEU A 367 -10.95 -0.56 -19.20
C LEU A 367 -10.23 0.12 -18.02
N TYR A 368 -10.73 -0.05 -16.80
CA TYR A 368 -9.99 0.19 -15.57
C TYR A 368 -9.61 -1.14 -14.92
N VAL A 369 -8.35 -1.25 -14.50
CA VAL A 369 -7.86 -2.39 -13.71
C VAL A 369 -7.03 -1.85 -12.55
N ASN A 370 -7.20 -2.42 -11.37
CA ASN A 370 -6.19 -2.35 -10.32
C ASN A 370 -5.55 -3.73 -10.18
N SER A 371 -4.23 -3.81 -10.21
CA SER A 371 -3.49 -5.09 -10.16
C SER A 371 -3.63 -5.82 -8.83
N GLY A 372 -4.11 -5.17 -7.77
CA GLY A 372 -4.13 -5.71 -6.42
C GLY A 372 -2.74 -5.77 -5.80
N THR A 373 -2.47 -6.78 -4.98
CA THR A 373 -1.28 -6.83 -4.11
C THR A 373 -0.76 -8.26 -3.89
N TRP A 374 0.42 -8.38 -3.29
CA TRP A 374 0.98 -9.64 -2.80
C TRP A 374 1.25 -9.66 -1.28
N ILE A 375 0.61 -8.77 -0.53
CA ILE A 375 0.63 -8.75 0.94
C ILE A 375 -0.47 -9.62 1.58
N GLU A 376 -0.40 -9.82 2.90
CA GLU A 376 -1.55 -10.27 3.70
C GLU A 376 -2.63 -9.17 3.77
N LEU A 377 -3.90 -9.56 3.69
CA LEU A 377 -5.04 -8.64 3.80
C LEU A 377 -5.93 -9.04 4.98
N MET A 378 -6.33 -8.08 5.81
CA MET A 378 -7.22 -8.36 6.95
C MET A 378 -8.70 -8.21 6.55
N ARG A 379 -9.50 -9.25 6.80
CA ARG A 379 -10.95 -9.19 6.56
C ARG A 379 -11.67 -8.54 7.74
N LEU A 380 -12.32 -7.40 7.49
CA LEU A 380 -13.14 -6.69 8.48
C LEU A 380 -14.61 -7.21 8.52
N PRO A 381 -15.32 -6.98 9.63
CA PRO A 381 -16.78 -7.12 9.68
C PRO A 381 -17.50 -6.18 8.71
N ALA A 382 -18.77 -6.47 8.40
CA ALA A 382 -19.61 -5.57 7.63
C ALA A 382 -19.75 -4.20 8.32
N PRO A 383 -19.74 -3.07 7.57
CA PRO A 383 -20.18 -1.78 8.12
C PRO A 383 -21.53 -1.86 8.82
N GLU A 384 -22.44 -2.70 8.30
CA GLU A 384 -23.80 -2.93 8.77
C GLU A 384 -23.92 -4.10 9.77
N ALA A 385 -22.80 -4.69 10.21
CA ALA A 385 -22.81 -5.78 11.20
C ALA A 385 -23.30 -5.26 12.56
N PRO A 386 -24.01 -6.09 13.36
CA PRO A 386 -24.42 -5.73 14.72
C PRO A 386 -23.23 -5.32 15.59
N ASP A 387 -23.48 -4.40 16.53
CA ASP A 387 -22.44 -3.87 17.43
C ASP A 387 -21.72 -4.95 18.24
N THR A 388 -22.39 -6.05 18.56
CA THR A 388 -21.78 -7.22 19.20
C THR A 388 -20.66 -7.84 18.36
N VAL A 389 -20.82 -7.92 17.03
CA VAL A 389 -19.82 -8.47 16.11
C VAL A 389 -18.59 -7.54 16.04
N TRP A 390 -18.81 -6.23 15.97
CA TRP A 390 -17.73 -5.23 16.04
C TRP A 390 -17.00 -5.27 17.39
N ALA A 391 -17.74 -5.42 18.50
CA ALA A 391 -17.17 -5.53 19.83
C ALA A 391 -16.41 -6.86 20.07
N ASP A 392 -16.85 -7.97 19.49
CA ASP A 392 -16.10 -9.24 19.50
C ASP A 392 -14.81 -9.12 18.66
N PHE A 393 -14.88 -8.53 17.46
CA PHE A 393 -13.72 -8.31 16.59
C PHE A 393 -12.65 -7.42 17.24
N LEU A 394 -13.05 -6.29 17.83
CA LEU A 394 -12.13 -5.40 18.55
C LEU A 394 -11.50 -6.09 19.77
N ARG A 395 -12.26 -6.92 20.51
CA ARG A 395 -11.73 -7.72 21.63
C ARG A 395 -10.76 -8.81 21.18
N GLU A 396 -10.93 -9.36 19.98
CA GLU A 396 -9.94 -10.27 19.39
C GLU A 396 -8.64 -9.54 19.08
N LEU A 397 -8.69 -8.37 18.43
CA LEU A 397 -7.48 -7.58 18.15
C LEU A 397 -6.78 -7.06 19.43
N GLN A 398 -7.53 -6.79 20.51
CA GLN A 398 -6.95 -6.47 21.82
C GLN A 398 -6.20 -7.64 22.46
N ARG A 399 -6.69 -8.88 22.28
CA ARG A 399 -6.09 -10.10 22.86
C ARG A 399 -5.03 -10.74 21.96
N ASN A 400 -5.09 -10.48 20.66
CA ASN A 400 -4.19 -10.98 19.63
C ASN A 400 -3.75 -9.84 18.68
N PRO A 401 -3.06 -8.79 19.18
CA PRO A 401 -2.64 -7.66 18.35
C PRO A 401 -1.62 -8.07 17.28
N ARG A 402 -0.88 -9.16 17.53
CA ARG A 402 0.12 -9.77 16.63
C ARG A 402 -0.48 -10.52 15.44
N LEU A 403 -1.79 -10.80 15.50
CA LEU A 403 -2.50 -11.62 14.52
C LEU A 403 -1.92 -13.05 14.43
N ASP A 404 -1.54 -13.63 15.57
CA ASP A 404 -1.07 -15.01 15.68
C ASP A 404 -2.17 -15.97 15.22
N SER A 405 -1.88 -16.81 14.22
CA SER A 405 -2.88 -17.59 13.47
C SER A 405 -3.62 -18.62 14.31
N GLU A 406 -2.98 -19.17 15.35
CA GLU A 406 -3.60 -20.10 16.32
C GLU A 406 -4.71 -19.44 17.17
N HIS A 407 -4.75 -18.11 17.20
CA HIS A 407 -5.68 -17.33 18.03
C HIS A 407 -6.70 -16.52 17.20
N GLN A 408 -6.55 -16.48 15.87
CA GLN A 408 -7.51 -15.83 14.97
C GLN A 408 -8.84 -16.59 14.88
N ARG A 409 -9.95 -15.87 14.97
CA ARG A 409 -11.30 -16.40 14.71
C ARG A 409 -12.09 -15.46 13.80
N LEU A 410 -12.04 -14.16 14.09
CA LEU A 410 -12.72 -13.06 13.40
C LEU A 410 -11.76 -12.20 12.57
N ALA A 411 -10.60 -11.83 13.13
CA ALA A 411 -9.57 -11.02 12.49
C ALA A 411 -8.69 -11.86 11.56
N ARG A 412 -9.33 -12.47 10.55
CA ARG A 412 -8.69 -13.40 9.62
C ARG A 412 -7.88 -12.66 8.57
N LEU A 413 -6.67 -13.16 8.34
CA LEU A 413 -5.88 -12.82 7.17
C LEU A 413 -6.35 -13.63 5.95
N VAL A 414 -6.28 -13.01 4.78
CA VAL A 414 -6.55 -13.62 3.49
C VAL A 414 -5.55 -13.10 2.46
N GLN A 415 -5.20 -13.95 1.51
CA GLN A 415 -4.28 -13.64 0.43
C GLN A 415 -5.05 -13.60 -0.90
N ARG A 416 -4.73 -12.66 -1.78
CA ARG A 416 -5.29 -12.60 -3.13
C ARG A 416 -4.23 -12.14 -4.14
N PHE A 417 -3.32 -13.06 -4.45
CA PHE A 417 -2.19 -12.82 -5.35
C PHE A 417 -2.67 -12.56 -6.77
N THR A 418 -2.72 -11.30 -7.19
CA THR A 418 -3.21 -10.89 -8.51
C THR A 418 -2.12 -10.25 -9.37
N ALA A 419 -2.32 -10.35 -10.68
CA ALA A 419 -1.50 -9.71 -11.71
C ALA A 419 -2.38 -9.30 -12.89
N VAL A 420 -1.87 -8.47 -13.78
CA VAL A 420 -2.55 -8.15 -15.05
C VAL A 420 -1.71 -8.59 -16.22
N GLU A 421 -2.28 -9.42 -17.10
CA GLU A 421 -1.64 -9.84 -18.34
C GLU A 421 -2.12 -8.98 -19.51
N CYS A 422 -1.19 -8.45 -20.29
CA CYS A 422 -1.41 -7.64 -21.48
C CYS A 422 -0.67 -8.26 -22.67
N GLN A 423 -1.40 -8.73 -23.68
CA GLN A 423 -0.82 -9.35 -24.88
C GLN A 423 -1.48 -8.87 -26.18
N PRO A 424 -0.77 -8.85 -27.33
CA PRO A 424 -1.37 -8.47 -28.61
C PRO A 424 -2.53 -9.41 -28.98
N HIS A 425 -3.72 -8.86 -29.21
CA HIS A 425 -4.89 -9.65 -29.59
C HIS A 425 -4.88 -9.96 -31.09
N LYS A 426 -5.32 -11.18 -31.48
CA LYS A 426 -5.27 -11.66 -32.88
C LYS A 426 -6.04 -10.80 -33.89
N GLN A 427 -7.02 -10.04 -33.43
CA GLN A 427 -7.81 -9.10 -34.25
C GLN A 427 -7.29 -7.65 -34.20
N GLY A 428 -6.10 -7.41 -33.63
CA GLY A 428 -5.55 -6.08 -33.35
C GLY A 428 -6.02 -5.51 -32.00
N GLY A 429 -5.22 -4.59 -31.44
CA GLY A 429 -5.36 -4.13 -30.05
C GLY A 429 -4.70 -5.10 -29.05
N ALA A 430 -5.05 -4.96 -27.77
CA ALA A 430 -4.53 -5.80 -26.69
C ALA A 430 -5.65 -6.63 -26.06
N GLU A 431 -5.34 -7.88 -25.75
CA GLU A 431 -6.08 -8.66 -24.76
C GLU A 431 -5.46 -8.33 -23.40
N VAL A 432 -6.30 -7.83 -22.49
CA VAL A 432 -5.92 -7.50 -21.11
C VAL A 432 -6.75 -8.39 -20.19
N SER A 433 -6.10 -8.97 -19.18
CA SER A 433 -6.75 -9.88 -18.23
C SER A 433 -6.24 -9.63 -16.82
N LEU A 434 -7.15 -9.39 -15.86
CA LEU A 434 -6.84 -9.51 -14.44
C LEU A 434 -6.86 -11.00 -14.08
N VAL A 435 -5.78 -11.48 -13.50
CA VAL A 435 -5.57 -12.90 -13.16
C VAL A 435 -5.21 -13.05 -11.68
N GLU A 436 -5.61 -14.16 -11.09
CA GLU A 436 -5.30 -14.54 -9.70
C GLU A 436 -4.50 -15.84 -9.69
N TRP A 437 -3.40 -15.87 -8.95
CA TRP A 437 -2.56 -17.05 -8.78
C TRP A 437 -2.99 -17.82 -7.54
N ARG A 438 -3.51 -19.04 -7.72
CA ARG A 438 -3.99 -19.90 -6.64
C ARG A 438 -3.20 -21.21 -6.63
N GLN A 439 -2.53 -21.54 -5.53
CA GLN A 439 -1.94 -22.87 -5.38
C GLN A 439 -2.99 -23.84 -4.78
N PRO A 440 -3.13 -25.08 -5.29
CA PRO A 440 -2.37 -25.71 -6.39
C PRO A 440 -2.97 -25.47 -7.80
N SER A 441 -4.11 -24.78 -7.91
CA SER A 441 -4.91 -24.66 -9.15
C SER A 441 -4.25 -23.91 -10.32
N GLY A 442 -3.20 -23.13 -10.08
CA GLY A 442 -2.52 -22.28 -11.06
C GLY A 442 -3.21 -20.93 -11.26
N LEU A 443 -3.16 -20.44 -12.49
CA LEU A 443 -3.68 -19.12 -12.87
C LEU A 443 -5.19 -19.17 -13.14
N GLN A 444 -5.97 -18.32 -12.46
CA GLN A 444 -7.38 -18.12 -12.71
C GLN A 444 -7.62 -16.73 -13.32
N VAL A 445 -8.36 -16.65 -14.44
CA VAL A 445 -8.81 -15.35 -14.99
C VAL A 445 -9.98 -14.84 -14.16
N LEU A 446 -9.87 -13.61 -13.66
CA LEU A 446 -10.92 -12.90 -12.91
C LEU A 446 -11.75 -11.98 -13.81
N GLY A 447 -11.10 -11.35 -14.79
CA GLY A 447 -11.71 -10.55 -15.84
C GLY A 447 -10.78 -10.51 -17.04
N SER A 448 -11.35 -10.49 -18.25
CA SER A 448 -10.58 -10.39 -19.49
C SER A 448 -11.38 -9.62 -20.53
N THR A 449 -10.70 -8.77 -21.30
CA THR A 449 -11.31 -8.05 -22.43
C THR A 449 -10.30 -7.62 -23.47
N ARG A 450 -10.81 -7.28 -24.65
CA ARG A 450 -10.03 -6.70 -25.73
C ARG A 450 -10.10 -5.17 -25.66
N VAL A 451 -8.96 -4.55 -25.38
CA VAL A 451 -8.75 -3.11 -25.57
C VAL A 451 -8.50 -2.85 -27.06
N ALA A 452 -9.32 -1.99 -27.67
CA ALA A 452 -9.21 -1.66 -29.08
C ALA A 452 -7.88 -0.94 -29.38
N PRO A 453 -7.32 -1.10 -30.61
CA PRO A 453 -6.22 -0.24 -31.03
C PRO A 453 -6.72 1.20 -31.13
N VAL A 454 -5.87 2.17 -30.81
CA VAL A 454 -6.24 3.57 -31.00
C VAL A 454 -6.33 3.86 -32.51
N ALA A 455 -7.45 4.42 -32.93
CA ALA A 455 -7.65 4.80 -34.33
C ALA A 455 -6.58 5.82 -34.72
N GLY A 456 -5.72 5.46 -35.66
CA GLY A 456 -4.65 6.34 -36.10
C GLY A 456 -5.20 7.64 -36.67
N GLU A 457 -4.62 8.76 -36.24
CA GLU A 457 -4.72 10.02 -36.96
C GLU A 457 -4.18 9.77 -38.39
N ARG A 458 -5.02 10.00 -39.39
CA ARG A 458 -4.66 9.90 -40.82
C ARG A 458 -4.22 11.26 -41.35
#